data_AF-A0A1V6AV79-F1
#
_entry.id   AF-A0A1V6AV79-F1
#
_cell.length_a   1.000
_cell.length_b   1.000
_cell.length_c   1.000
_cell.angle_alpha   90.00
_cell.angle_beta   90.00
_cell.angle_gamma   90.00
#
_symmetry.space_group_name_H-M   'P 1'
#
loop_
_entity.id
_entity.type
_entity.pdbx_description
1 polymer ?
#
loop_
_entity_poly.entity_id
_entity_poly.type
_entity_poly.pdbx_seq_one_letter_code
_entity_poly.pdbx_strand_id
1 'polypeptide(L)'
;MCWKKKPKPEVPITGYRVDLSSVINKYPQQANWLNGCHNDQNNAEATLKKWWPDFVAYKFRDAQVTRANFKNTLNEALNEKWDTVIMFMDCCFSEDNTRDIHHAVRARFVSPEHTIIRPKVVKHIARSVDMKWIAFSACQDYQTAADAFISGSYNGAFTWAAMKVLRPEMTYYDWFLATKTLLANSSFEQIPEMQGPDYLLNKKVFSDKTLFCQYSGHGTYTPDRNGDEADNQDEAMYVYDGMILDDELSEILTKC
;
A
#
# COMPACT_ATOMS: atom_id res chain seq x y z
N MET A 1 27.27 14.43 -24.73
CA MET A 1 26.20 14.22 -23.72
C MET A 1 25.39 13.00 -24.11
N CYS A 2 25.68 11.83 -23.52
CA CYS A 2 24.85 10.65 -23.73
C CYS A 2 23.61 10.76 -22.83
N TRP A 3 22.48 11.12 -23.42
CA TRP A 3 21.18 10.95 -22.78
C TRP A 3 20.95 9.44 -22.63
N LYS A 4 21.21 8.89 -21.44
CA LYS A 4 20.74 7.54 -21.11
C LYS A 4 19.21 7.59 -21.18
N LYS A 5 18.63 6.99 -22.22
CA LYS A 5 17.18 6.76 -22.29
C LYS A 5 16.77 6.10 -20.97
N LYS A 6 15.75 6.65 -20.31
CA LYS A 6 15.13 5.99 -19.15
C LYS A 6 14.78 4.56 -19.59
N PRO A 7 15.14 3.52 -18.81
CA PRO A 7 14.73 2.16 -19.15
C PRO A 7 13.20 2.14 -19.20
N LYS A 8 12.65 1.90 -20.39
CA LYS A 8 11.23 1.53 -20.51
C LYS A 8 11.10 0.11 -19.97
N PRO A 9 10.12 -0.19 -19.12
CA PRO A 9 9.69 -1.56 -18.88
C PRO A 9 9.55 -2.32 -20.21
N GLU A 10 10.10 -3.53 -20.28
CA GLU A 10 10.14 -4.33 -21.52
C GLU A 10 8.76 -4.84 -21.96
N VAL A 11 7.72 -4.70 -21.13
CA VAL A 11 6.37 -5.20 -21.40
C VAL A 11 5.33 -4.16 -20.99
N PRO A 12 4.43 -3.74 -21.90
CA PRO A 12 3.36 -2.81 -21.56
C PRO A 12 2.42 -3.44 -20.52
N ILE A 13 1.98 -2.63 -19.57
CA ILE A 13 1.05 -3.02 -18.51
C ILE A 13 -0.35 -2.92 -19.07
N THR A 14 -0.93 -4.06 -19.45
CA THR A 14 -2.22 -4.12 -20.16
C THR A 14 -3.11 -5.20 -19.55
N GLY A 15 -4.43 -5.00 -19.62
CA GLY A 15 -5.40 -6.01 -19.17
C GLY A 15 -6.77 -5.41 -18.83
N TYR A 16 -7.75 -6.28 -18.60
CA TYR A 16 -9.05 -5.83 -18.09
C TYR A 16 -8.99 -5.62 -16.57
N ARG A 17 -8.36 -6.54 -15.84
CA ARG A 17 -8.04 -6.42 -14.42
C ARG A 17 -6.56 -6.65 -14.22
N VAL A 18 -5.86 -5.65 -13.70
CA VAL A 18 -4.42 -5.69 -13.51
C VAL A 18 -4.10 -5.54 -12.03
N ASP A 19 -3.27 -6.43 -11.52
CA ASP A 19 -2.62 -6.32 -10.22
C ASP A 19 -1.17 -5.88 -10.44
N LEU A 20 -0.88 -4.62 -10.12
CA LEU A 20 0.48 -4.07 -10.13
C LEU A 20 1.04 -4.14 -8.71
N SER A 21 1.87 -5.15 -8.46
CA SER A 21 2.23 -5.57 -7.11
C SER A 21 3.70 -5.34 -6.81
N SER A 22 3.97 -4.48 -5.82
CA SER A 22 5.33 -4.14 -5.37
C SER A 22 5.51 -4.54 -3.91
N VAL A 23 6.42 -5.47 -3.62
CA VAL A 23 6.64 -5.95 -2.25
C VAL A 23 8.11 -6.04 -1.87
N ILE A 24 8.45 -5.77 -0.60
CA ILE A 24 9.85 -5.75 -0.15
C ILE A 24 10.00 -6.54 1.14
N ASN A 25 10.72 -7.66 1.08
CA ASN A 25 11.23 -8.35 2.25
C ASN A 25 12.72 -8.02 2.50
N LYS A 26 13.51 -7.87 1.43
CA LYS A 26 14.96 -7.70 1.53
C LYS A 26 15.39 -6.28 1.18
N TYR A 27 15.49 -5.45 2.21
CA TYR A 27 16.09 -4.11 2.13
C TYR A 27 17.63 -4.18 2.11
N PRO A 28 18.32 -3.12 1.62
CA PRO A 28 19.79 -3.08 1.62
C PRO A 28 20.40 -3.27 3.01
N GLN A 29 19.76 -2.71 4.03
CA GLN A 29 20.13 -2.92 5.43
C GLN A 29 19.40 -4.16 5.97
N GLN A 30 20.15 -5.17 6.41
CA GLN A 30 19.57 -6.42 6.93
C GLN A 30 18.68 -6.22 8.17
N ALA A 31 18.96 -5.17 8.94
CA ALA A 31 18.14 -4.75 10.08
C ALA A 31 16.70 -4.34 9.70
N ASN A 32 16.43 -4.10 8.42
CA ASN A 32 15.12 -3.71 7.90
C ASN A 32 14.42 -4.85 7.14
N TRP A 33 14.87 -6.10 7.27
CA TRP A 33 14.22 -7.18 6.53
C TRP A 33 12.81 -7.49 7.05
N LEU A 34 11.86 -7.72 6.15
CA LEU A 34 10.51 -8.22 6.47
C LEU A 34 10.38 -9.67 5.99
N ASN A 35 9.40 -10.39 6.54
CA ASN A 35 9.19 -11.79 6.19
C ASN A 35 7.85 -12.01 5.48
N GLY A 36 6.86 -11.13 5.68
CA GLY A 36 5.49 -11.32 5.21
C GLY A 36 5.16 -10.79 3.82
N CYS A 37 5.90 -9.82 3.27
CA CYS A 37 5.47 -9.07 2.09
C CYS A 37 5.41 -9.92 0.82
N HIS A 38 6.31 -10.89 0.67
CA HIS A 38 6.24 -11.85 -0.47
C HIS A 38 5.01 -12.77 -0.36
N ASN A 39 4.61 -13.13 0.86
CA ASN A 39 3.41 -13.94 1.08
C ASN A 39 2.16 -13.12 0.79
N ASP A 40 2.12 -11.85 1.21
CA ASP A 40 1.03 -10.93 0.90
C ASP A 40 0.76 -10.86 -0.60
N GLN A 41 1.80 -10.68 -1.42
CA GLN A 41 1.69 -10.69 -2.87
C GLN A 41 1.14 -12.02 -3.41
N ASN A 42 1.64 -13.17 -2.93
CA ASN A 42 1.19 -14.47 -3.40
C ASN A 42 -0.28 -14.74 -3.01
N ASN A 43 -0.67 -14.37 -1.77
CA ASN A 43 -2.03 -14.54 -1.27
C ASN A 43 -3.03 -13.64 -2.00
N ALA A 44 -2.64 -12.39 -2.28
CA ALA A 44 -3.42 -11.46 -3.08
C ALA A 44 -3.63 -12.02 -4.50
N GLU A 45 -2.56 -12.40 -5.19
CA GLU A 45 -2.65 -12.98 -6.54
C GLU A 45 -3.56 -14.22 -6.57
N ALA A 46 -3.38 -15.15 -5.63
CA ALA A 46 -4.19 -16.37 -5.55
C ALA A 46 -5.67 -16.06 -5.30
N THR A 47 -5.97 -15.10 -4.43
CA THR A 47 -7.35 -14.71 -4.10
C THR A 47 -8.01 -13.98 -5.26
N LEU A 48 -7.31 -13.03 -5.88
CA LEU A 48 -7.80 -12.29 -7.05
C LEU A 48 -8.10 -13.24 -8.20
N LYS A 49 -7.16 -14.12 -8.56
CA LYS A 49 -7.36 -15.10 -9.64
C LYS A 49 -8.40 -16.17 -9.34
N LYS A 50 -8.66 -16.47 -8.07
CA LYS A 50 -9.74 -17.39 -7.67
C LYS A 50 -11.12 -16.82 -8.03
N TRP A 51 -11.34 -15.54 -7.80
CA TRP A 51 -12.64 -14.89 -8.05
C TRP A 51 -12.75 -14.29 -9.46
N TRP A 52 -11.63 -13.81 -10.00
CA TRP A 52 -11.50 -13.18 -11.31
C TRP A 52 -10.29 -13.77 -12.03
N PRO A 53 -10.45 -14.90 -12.72
CA PRO A 53 -9.34 -15.60 -13.39
C PRO A 53 -8.61 -14.79 -14.47
N ASP A 54 -9.22 -13.70 -14.94
CA ASP A 54 -8.66 -12.77 -15.93
C ASP A 54 -7.70 -11.72 -15.33
N PHE A 55 -7.46 -11.72 -14.00
CA PHE A 55 -6.46 -10.87 -13.38
C PHE A 55 -5.05 -11.16 -13.93
N VAL A 56 -4.39 -10.12 -14.42
CA VAL A 56 -2.98 -10.16 -14.83
C VAL A 56 -2.13 -9.52 -13.75
N ALA A 57 -1.21 -10.27 -13.16
CA ALA A 57 -0.34 -9.80 -12.08
C ALA A 57 1.06 -9.46 -12.60
N TYR A 58 1.47 -8.19 -12.42
CA TYR A 58 2.83 -7.70 -12.64
C TYR A 58 3.52 -7.55 -11.29
N LYS A 59 4.53 -8.38 -11.03
CA LYS A 59 5.13 -8.53 -9.69
C LYS A 59 6.55 -8.00 -9.65
N PHE A 60 6.81 -7.10 -8.71
CA PHE A 60 8.12 -6.54 -8.40
C PHE A 60 8.48 -6.87 -6.94
N ARG A 61 9.72 -7.34 -6.73
CA ARG A 61 10.20 -7.74 -5.40
C ARG A 61 11.53 -7.11 -5.04
N ASP A 62 11.68 -6.78 -3.76
CA ASP A 62 12.97 -6.43 -3.14
C ASP A 62 13.72 -5.34 -3.94
N ALA A 63 14.90 -5.65 -4.46
CA ALA A 63 15.75 -4.73 -5.23
C ALA A 63 15.09 -4.19 -6.52
N GLN A 64 14.01 -4.79 -6.98
CA GLN A 64 13.23 -4.27 -8.11
C GLN A 64 12.33 -3.10 -7.70
N VAL A 65 11.95 -3.00 -6.42
CA VAL A 65 11.04 -1.96 -5.92
C VAL A 65 11.86 -0.74 -5.54
N THR A 66 12.46 -0.08 -6.53
CA THR A 66 13.15 1.20 -6.37
C THR A 66 12.19 2.36 -6.61
N ARG A 67 12.52 3.57 -6.15
CA ARG A 67 11.76 4.80 -6.42
C ARG A 67 11.55 4.98 -7.92
N ALA A 68 12.60 4.78 -8.69
CA ALA A 68 12.55 4.92 -10.14
C ALA A 68 11.62 3.88 -10.77
N ASN A 69 11.77 2.60 -10.40
CA ASN A 69 10.96 1.55 -11.00
C ASN A 69 9.48 1.69 -10.59
N PHE A 70 9.19 1.85 -9.29
CA PHE A 70 7.83 2.03 -8.79
C PHE A 70 7.11 3.18 -9.51
N LYS A 71 7.72 4.37 -9.55
CA LYS A 71 7.13 5.54 -10.20
C LYS A 71 6.99 5.36 -11.71
N ASN A 72 7.98 4.82 -12.40
CA ASN A 72 7.92 4.64 -13.86
C ASN A 72 6.83 3.63 -14.24
N THR A 73 6.75 2.51 -13.52
CA THR A 73 5.76 1.45 -13.77
C THR A 73 4.35 1.93 -13.47
N LEU A 74 4.13 2.66 -12.37
CA LEU A 74 2.83 3.27 -12.07
C LEU A 74 2.43 4.30 -13.14
N ASN A 75 3.34 5.20 -13.53
CA ASN A 75 3.09 6.16 -14.61
C ASN A 75 2.77 5.46 -15.94
N GLU A 76 3.44 4.36 -16.25
CA GLU A 76 3.18 3.62 -17.47
C GLU A 76 1.82 2.95 -17.45
N ALA A 77 1.44 2.31 -16.34
CA ALA A 77 0.12 1.71 -16.17
C ALA A 77 -0.99 2.76 -16.35
N LEU A 78 -0.80 3.96 -15.80
CA LEU A 78 -1.74 5.07 -15.89
C LEU A 78 -1.80 5.75 -17.28
N ASN A 79 -0.96 5.34 -18.24
CA ASN A 79 -1.16 5.76 -19.64
C ASN A 79 -2.35 5.04 -20.30
N GLU A 80 -2.78 3.91 -19.73
CA GLU A 80 -4.04 3.29 -20.11
C GLU A 80 -5.22 3.99 -19.43
N LYS A 81 -6.39 3.94 -20.09
CA LYS A 81 -7.64 4.34 -19.46
C LYS A 81 -8.16 3.22 -18.57
N TRP A 82 -8.42 3.55 -17.31
CA TRP A 82 -9.00 2.67 -16.28
C TRP A 82 -10.36 3.21 -15.83
N ASP A 83 -11.29 2.33 -15.51
CA ASP A 83 -12.57 2.71 -14.92
C ASP A 83 -12.47 2.85 -13.39
N THR A 84 -11.53 2.12 -12.79
CA THR A 84 -11.22 2.15 -11.36
C THR A 84 -9.72 1.99 -11.14
N VAL A 85 -9.12 2.90 -10.36
CA VAL A 85 -7.74 2.80 -9.87
C VAL A 85 -7.76 2.67 -8.36
N ILE A 86 -6.98 1.73 -7.83
CA ILE A 86 -6.93 1.45 -6.39
C ILE A 86 -5.48 1.44 -5.95
N MET A 87 -5.16 2.21 -4.92
CA MET A 87 -3.93 2.10 -4.16
C MET A 87 -4.23 1.30 -2.89
N PHE A 88 -3.59 0.14 -2.73
CA PHE A 88 -3.74 -0.72 -1.57
C PHE A 88 -2.40 -0.82 -0.83
N MET A 89 -2.30 -0.15 0.30
CA MET A 89 -1.04 0.03 1.03
C MET A 89 -1.06 -0.74 2.35
N ASP A 90 -0.24 -1.79 2.42
CA ASP A 90 0.04 -2.55 3.64
C ASP A 90 1.42 -2.15 4.20
N CYS A 91 1.49 -0.91 4.67
CA CYS A 91 2.66 -0.31 5.31
C CYS A 91 2.24 0.59 6.49
N CYS A 92 3.17 0.89 7.40
CA CYS A 92 2.93 1.73 8.57
C CYS A 92 3.70 3.05 8.50
N PHE A 93 3.05 4.15 8.83
CA PHE A 93 3.62 5.50 8.69
C PHE A 93 4.03 6.16 10.01
N SER A 94 3.84 5.51 11.17
CA SER A 94 4.17 6.08 12.48
C SER A 94 5.24 5.27 13.24
N GLU A 95 6.17 5.95 13.91
CA GLU A 95 6.99 5.38 14.98
C GLU A 95 6.09 4.97 16.16
N ASP A 96 6.20 3.75 16.65
CA ASP A 96 5.83 3.47 18.04
C ASP A 96 6.90 2.66 18.79
N ASN A 97 7.12 3.13 20.02
CA ASN A 97 7.99 2.61 21.06
C ASN A 97 7.18 1.67 22.00
N THR A 98 6.47 0.69 21.45
CA THR A 98 5.80 -0.33 22.27
C THR A 98 6.82 -1.39 22.73
N ARG A 99 7.41 -1.11 23.90
CA ARG A 99 8.01 -2.11 24.78
C ARG A 99 7.01 -3.23 25.05
N ASP A 100 7.46 -4.48 24.89
CA ASP A 100 6.86 -5.75 25.40
C ASP A 100 5.37 -5.91 25.09
N ILE A 101 4.94 -6.88 24.28
CA ILE A 101 4.77 -8.30 24.60
C ILE A 101 4.54 -9.06 23.27
N HIS A 102 5.12 -10.25 23.12
CA HIS A 102 5.11 -11.14 21.93
C HIS A 102 6.31 -10.97 20.98
N HIS A 103 7.35 -11.80 21.21
CA HIS A 103 8.56 -11.97 20.40
C HIS A 103 8.36 -12.43 18.93
N ALA A 104 7.17 -12.26 18.34
CA ALA A 104 6.83 -12.78 17.01
C ALA A 104 6.29 -11.73 16.03
N VAL A 105 6.25 -10.45 16.42
CA VAL A 105 5.69 -9.38 15.59
C VAL A 105 6.79 -8.39 15.24
N ARG A 106 7.10 -8.25 13.93
CA ARG A 106 8.02 -7.22 13.43
C ARG A 106 7.24 -6.07 12.84
N ALA A 107 7.57 -4.86 13.27
CA ALA A 107 6.98 -3.63 12.77
C ALA A 107 7.34 -3.39 11.30
N ARG A 108 6.36 -3.03 10.47
CA ARG A 108 6.55 -2.53 9.09
C ARG A 108 6.84 -1.03 9.09
N PHE A 109 7.84 -0.62 9.87
CA PHE A 109 8.25 0.77 10.01
C PHE A 109 9.79 0.91 10.02
N VAL A 110 10.33 1.94 9.36
CA VAL A 110 11.75 2.35 9.47
C VAL A 110 11.80 3.81 9.92
N SER A 111 12.50 4.04 11.03
CA SER A 111 12.72 5.38 11.60
C SER A 111 13.53 6.25 10.63
N PRO A 112 13.15 7.53 10.40
CA PRO A 112 13.95 8.44 9.61
C PRO A 112 15.33 8.66 10.27
N GLU A 113 16.39 8.80 9.48
CA GLU A 113 17.78 8.94 9.99
C GLU A 113 18.01 10.19 10.88
N HIS A 114 17.02 11.07 11.08
CA HIS A 114 17.10 12.25 11.94
C HIS A 114 15.86 12.41 12.83
N THR A 115 16.03 12.34 14.16
CA THR A 115 14.96 12.42 15.16
C THR A 115 14.61 13.88 15.51
N ILE A 116 13.34 14.28 15.41
CA ILE A 116 12.79 15.49 16.05
C ILE A 116 11.50 15.12 16.81
N ILE A 117 11.32 15.64 18.03
CA ILE A 117 10.36 15.17 19.05
C ILE A 117 9.10 16.07 19.15
N ARG A 118 7.89 15.44 19.04
CA ARG A 118 6.52 15.78 19.57
C ARG A 118 5.78 17.04 19.05
N PRO A 119 4.42 17.18 19.15
CA PRO A 119 3.36 16.32 19.74
C PRO A 119 2.30 15.79 18.74
N LYS A 120 1.32 15.01 19.24
CA LYS A 120 0.28 14.23 18.53
C LYS A 120 -0.83 15.07 17.84
N VAL A 121 -1.27 14.69 16.61
CA VAL A 121 -2.67 14.29 16.21
C VAL A 121 -3.02 14.62 14.72
N VAL A 122 -3.37 13.56 13.96
CA VAL A 122 -4.35 13.35 12.84
C VAL A 122 -4.03 13.83 11.41
N LYS A 123 -3.72 12.81 10.59
CA LYS A 123 -3.51 12.70 9.13
C LYS A 123 -4.61 13.26 8.22
N HIS A 124 -4.19 13.79 7.06
CA HIS A 124 -5.05 14.25 5.97
C HIS A 124 -4.60 13.76 4.57
N ILE A 125 -4.35 12.47 4.38
CA ILE A 125 -4.75 11.90 3.08
C ILE A 125 -6.30 12.09 3.04
N ALA A 126 -6.86 12.57 1.94
CA ALA A 126 -8.29 12.91 1.75
C ALA A 126 -8.78 14.27 2.31
N ARG A 127 -8.84 15.23 1.39
CA ARG A 127 -10.10 15.63 0.75
C ARG A 127 -9.86 16.49 -0.50
N SER A 128 -8.99 16.02 -1.41
CA SER A 128 -8.99 16.63 -2.74
C SER A 128 -10.35 16.35 -3.39
N VAL A 129 -11.07 17.42 -3.74
CA VAL A 129 -12.35 17.37 -4.45
C VAL A 129 -12.22 16.67 -5.81
N ASP A 130 -10.98 16.49 -6.27
CA ASP A 130 -10.60 15.93 -7.57
C ASP A 130 -10.06 14.48 -7.50
N MET A 131 -10.14 13.82 -6.34
CA MET A 131 -9.71 12.42 -6.20
C MET A 131 -10.58 11.48 -7.05
N LYS A 132 -9.95 10.71 -7.95
CA LYS A 132 -10.61 9.77 -8.87
C LYS A 132 -10.17 8.31 -8.68
N TRP A 133 -9.51 8.02 -7.57
CA TRP A 133 -9.05 6.68 -7.21
C TRP A 133 -9.56 6.29 -5.81
N ILE A 134 -9.37 5.03 -5.45
CA ILE A 134 -9.61 4.52 -4.10
C ILE A 134 -8.24 4.31 -3.43
N ALA A 135 -8.08 4.76 -2.19
CA ALA A 135 -6.90 4.49 -1.38
C ALA A 135 -7.29 3.68 -0.15
N PHE A 136 -6.59 2.57 0.09
CA PHE A 136 -6.66 1.75 1.29
C PHE A 136 -5.32 1.85 2.02
N SER A 137 -5.35 2.13 3.33
CA SER A 137 -4.17 2.19 4.19
C SER A 137 -4.36 1.30 5.41
N ALA A 138 -3.28 0.63 5.85
CA ALA A 138 -3.28 -0.25 7.00
C ALA A 138 -3.30 0.48 8.36
N CYS A 139 -3.12 1.81 8.43
CA CYS A 139 -2.98 2.48 9.74
C CYS A 139 -3.37 3.98 9.78
N GLN A 140 -4.11 4.34 10.84
CA GLN A 140 -4.16 5.68 11.44
C GLN A 140 -3.10 5.80 12.55
N ASP A 141 -2.56 7.00 12.75
CA ASP A 141 -1.50 7.31 13.73
C ASP A 141 -1.59 6.54 15.05
N TYR A 142 -0.41 6.08 15.51
CA TYR A 142 -0.08 5.53 16.84
C TYR A 142 0.04 4.01 17.01
N GLN A 143 -0.09 3.18 15.97
CA GLN A 143 0.05 1.71 16.14
C GLN A 143 0.84 1.01 15.03
N THR A 144 1.43 -0.14 15.39
CA THR A 144 2.37 -0.90 14.56
C THR A 144 1.65 -1.84 13.59
N ALA A 145 1.92 -1.72 12.29
CA ALA A 145 1.60 -2.75 11.30
C ALA A 145 2.57 -3.90 11.49
N ALA A 146 2.00 -5.08 11.66
CA ALA A 146 2.68 -6.27 12.14
C ALA A 146 2.74 -7.33 11.03
N ASP A 147 3.91 -7.93 10.83
CA ASP A 147 3.96 -9.29 10.29
C ASP A 147 3.29 -10.22 11.33
N ALA A 148 2.12 -10.75 10.99
CA ALA A 148 1.38 -11.70 11.82
C ALA A 148 1.68 -13.13 11.37
N PHE A 149 2.01 -14.02 12.31
CA PHE A 149 2.16 -15.45 12.02
C PHE A 149 0.78 -16.11 11.89
N ILE A 150 0.33 -16.30 10.66
CA ILE A 150 -0.99 -16.82 10.34
C ILE A 150 -0.85 -18.11 9.56
N SER A 151 -1.48 -19.18 10.06
CA SER A 151 -1.50 -20.50 9.40
C SER A 151 -0.12 -21.06 9.02
N GLY A 152 0.92 -20.77 9.82
CA GLY A 152 2.28 -21.26 9.58
C GLY A 152 3.19 -20.32 8.79
N SER A 153 2.78 -19.09 8.49
CA SER A 153 3.59 -18.11 7.73
C SER A 153 3.36 -16.67 8.18
N TYR A 154 4.38 -15.81 8.05
CA TYR A 154 4.24 -14.37 8.29
C TYR A 154 3.48 -13.71 7.13
N ASN A 155 2.50 -12.85 7.44
CA ASN A 155 1.73 -12.06 6.48
C ASN A 155 1.40 -10.70 7.09
N GLY A 156 1.16 -9.70 6.26
CA GLY A 156 0.57 -8.44 6.68
C GLY A 156 -0.86 -8.68 7.13
N ALA A 157 -1.19 -8.27 8.35
CA ALA A 157 -2.52 -8.51 8.90
C ALA A 157 -3.62 -7.82 8.07
N PHE A 158 -3.35 -6.63 7.51
CA PHE A 158 -4.28 -5.93 6.63
C PHE A 158 -4.51 -6.67 5.31
N THR A 159 -3.46 -7.03 4.57
CA THR A 159 -3.59 -7.81 3.32
C THR A 159 -4.28 -9.15 3.59
N TRP A 160 -3.89 -9.85 4.65
CA TRP A 160 -4.54 -11.11 5.04
C TRP A 160 -6.04 -10.93 5.25
N ALA A 161 -6.44 -9.95 6.06
CA ALA A 161 -7.84 -9.73 6.39
C ALA A 161 -8.63 -9.35 5.12
N ALA A 162 -8.10 -8.43 4.33
CA ALA A 162 -8.71 -7.97 3.09
C ALA A 162 -8.94 -9.12 2.11
N MET A 163 -7.91 -9.92 1.85
CA MET A 163 -8.03 -11.06 0.92
C MET A 163 -8.95 -12.16 1.47
N LYS A 164 -8.96 -12.39 2.79
CA LYS A 164 -9.80 -13.42 3.41
C LYS A 164 -11.30 -13.12 3.28
N VAL A 165 -11.70 -11.86 3.42
CA VAL A 165 -13.11 -11.46 3.37
C VAL A 165 -13.59 -11.09 1.96
N LEU A 166 -12.69 -10.85 1.01
CA LEU A 166 -13.03 -10.47 -0.36
C LEU A 166 -13.96 -11.49 -1.02
N ARG A 167 -15.13 -11.04 -1.48
CA ARG A 167 -16.09 -11.81 -2.27
C ARG A 167 -16.57 -10.99 -3.46
N PRO A 168 -16.93 -11.62 -4.59
CA PRO A 168 -17.68 -10.96 -5.65
C PRO A 168 -18.97 -10.37 -5.12
N GLU A 169 -19.55 -9.42 -5.87
CA GLU A 169 -20.79 -8.69 -5.55
C GLU A 169 -20.74 -7.71 -4.37
N MET A 170 -19.70 -7.74 -3.54
CA MET A 170 -19.46 -6.69 -2.53
C MET A 170 -19.17 -5.35 -3.19
N THR A 171 -19.52 -4.25 -2.55
CA THR A 171 -18.93 -2.94 -2.88
C THR A 171 -17.53 -2.80 -2.30
N TYR A 172 -16.72 -1.85 -2.77
CA TYR A 172 -15.43 -1.54 -2.13
C TYR A 172 -15.62 -1.14 -0.65
N TYR A 173 -16.69 -0.43 -0.33
CA TYR A 173 -17.06 -0.10 1.04
C TYR A 173 -17.43 -1.33 1.88
N ASP A 174 -18.21 -2.27 1.34
CA ASP A 174 -18.52 -3.53 2.04
C ASP A 174 -17.24 -4.34 2.30
N TRP A 175 -16.35 -4.38 1.30
CA TRP A 175 -15.07 -5.06 1.41
C TRP A 175 -14.21 -4.45 2.52
N PHE A 176 -14.11 -3.12 2.57
CA PHE A 176 -13.44 -2.40 3.63
C PHE A 176 -14.03 -2.70 5.03
N LEU A 177 -15.35 -2.61 5.17
CA LEU A 177 -16.03 -2.80 6.45
C LEU A 177 -15.86 -4.24 6.97
N ALA A 178 -15.95 -5.24 6.09
CA ALA A 178 -15.67 -6.63 6.42
C ALA A 178 -14.21 -6.83 6.84
N THR A 179 -13.28 -6.15 6.17
CA THR A 179 -11.84 -6.20 6.49
C THR A 179 -11.58 -5.64 7.88
N LYS A 180 -12.09 -4.44 8.16
CA LYS A 180 -11.99 -3.78 9.47
C LYS A 180 -12.58 -4.63 10.59
N THR A 181 -13.74 -5.24 10.34
CA THR A 181 -14.41 -6.14 11.29
C THR A 181 -13.56 -7.37 11.60
N LEU A 182 -12.96 -7.99 10.57
CA LEU A 182 -12.11 -9.15 10.78
C LEU A 182 -10.82 -8.80 11.53
N LEU A 183 -10.19 -7.67 11.24
CA LEU A 183 -9.01 -7.19 11.96
C LEU A 183 -9.31 -7.02 13.45
N ALA A 184 -10.38 -6.29 13.78
CA ALA A 184 -10.80 -6.05 15.16
C ALA A 184 -11.10 -7.37 15.91
N ASN A 185 -11.75 -8.32 15.25
CA ASN A 185 -12.08 -9.63 15.84
C ASN A 185 -10.87 -10.57 15.97
N SER A 186 -9.77 -10.28 15.28
CA SER A 186 -8.55 -11.10 15.30
C SER A 186 -7.47 -10.54 16.24
N SER A 187 -7.85 -9.58 17.09
CA SER A 187 -6.96 -8.89 18.04
C SER A 187 -5.79 -8.17 17.36
N PHE A 188 -5.96 -7.73 16.10
CA PHE A 188 -5.01 -6.82 15.48
C PHE A 188 -5.32 -5.39 15.91
N GLU A 189 -4.27 -4.66 16.29
CA GLU A 189 -4.36 -3.25 16.68
C GLU A 189 -4.52 -2.30 15.49
N GLN A 190 -4.38 -2.80 14.26
CA GLN A 190 -4.49 -1.99 13.05
C GLN A 190 -5.91 -1.43 12.87
N ILE A 191 -6.00 -0.12 12.66
CA ILE A 191 -7.22 0.56 12.25
C ILE A 191 -7.03 0.98 10.79
N PRO A 192 -7.57 0.20 9.83
CA PRO A 192 -7.40 0.53 8.43
C PRO A 192 -8.27 1.74 8.06
N GLU A 193 -7.84 2.43 7.01
CA GLU A 193 -8.54 3.57 6.43
C GLU A 193 -8.83 3.32 4.95
N MET A 194 -9.94 3.89 4.47
CA MET A 194 -10.31 3.90 3.07
C MET A 194 -10.77 5.30 2.67
N GLN A 195 -10.30 5.75 1.52
CA GLN A 195 -10.60 7.06 0.96
C GLN A 195 -10.91 6.95 -0.53
N GLY A 196 -11.71 7.87 -1.04
CA GLY A 196 -12.12 7.92 -2.43
C GLY A 196 -13.50 8.57 -2.58
N PRO A 197 -13.91 8.90 -3.80
CA PRO A 197 -15.21 9.48 -4.04
C PRO A 197 -16.32 8.43 -3.86
N ASP A 198 -17.47 8.84 -3.30
CA ASP A 198 -18.59 7.94 -2.95
C ASP A 198 -19.03 7.03 -4.11
N TYR A 199 -19.00 7.53 -5.35
CA TYR A 199 -19.40 6.76 -6.52
C TYR A 199 -18.45 5.58 -6.82
N LEU A 200 -17.17 5.68 -6.44
CA LEU A 200 -16.21 4.57 -6.52
C LEU A 200 -16.34 3.65 -5.32
N LEU A 201 -16.47 4.19 -4.11
CA LEU A 201 -16.55 3.39 -2.89
C LEU A 201 -17.77 2.45 -2.88
N ASN A 202 -18.89 2.89 -3.45
CA ASN A 202 -20.13 2.11 -3.58
C ASN A 202 -20.17 1.24 -4.85
N LYS A 203 -19.12 1.24 -5.66
CA LYS A 203 -19.02 0.38 -6.84
C LYS A 203 -18.71 -1.06 -6.42
N LYS A 204 -19.21 -2.04 -7.19
CA LYS A 204 -18.89 -3.46 -6.97
C LYS A 204 -17.39 -3.70 -7.16
N VAL A 205 -16.80 -4.51 -6.28
CA VAL A 205 -15.37 -4.83 -6.35
C VAL A 205 -15.03 -5.45 -7.69
N PHE A 206 -14.09 -4.83 -8.40
CA PHE A 206 -13.54 -5.30 -9.66
C PHE A 206 -14.60 -5.58 -10.75
N SER A 207 -15.72 -4.84 -10.76
CA SER A 207 -16.78 -5.03 -11.76
C SER A 207 -16.43 -4.56 -13.18
N ASP A 208 -15.38 -3.77 -13.31
CA ASP A 208 -15.01 -3.03 -14.52
C ASP A 208 -13.49 -3.00 -14.69
N LYS A 209 -13.01 -2.25 -15.70
CA LYS A 209 -11.60 -2.22 -16.03
C LYS A 209 -10.80 -1.60 -14.88
N THR A 210 -10.06 -2.42 -14.14
CA THR A 210 -9.47 -2.04 -12.85
C THR A 210 -7.94 -2.17 -12.85
N LEU A 211 -7.28 -1.13 -12.36
CA LEU A 211 -5.88 -1.17 -11.94
C LEU A 211 -5.82 -1.24 -10.41
N PHE A 212 -5.38 -2.37 -9.89
CA PHE A 212 -5.13 -2.61 -8.46
C PHE A 212 -3.63 -2.50 -8.20
N CYS A 213 -3.19 -1.39 -7.63
CA CYS A 213 -1.80 -1.14 -7.25
C CYS A 213 -1.61 -1.49 -5.78
N GLN A 214 -0.94 -2.61 -5.50
CA GLN A 214 -0.64 -3.01 -4.14
C GLN A 214 0.82 -2.76 -3.77
N TYR A 215 1.01 -2.27 -2.55
CA TYR A 215 2.31 -2.12 -1.93
C TYR A 215 2.33 -2.81 -0.56
N SER A 216 3.35 -3.64 -0.32
CA SER A 216 3.63 -4.22 1.00
C SER A 216 5.10 -4.08 1.33
N GLY A 217 5.39 -3.38 2.42
CA GLY A 217 6.74 -3.04 2.86
C GLY A 217 6.70 -2.11 4.05
N HIS A 218 7.84 -1.46 4.32
CA HIS A 218 7.94 -0.42 5.33
C HIS A 218 7.29 0.88 4.86
N GLY A 219 6.59 1.56 5.77
CA GLY A 219 6.35 3.00 5.63
C GLY A 219 7.34 3.78 6.49
N THR A 220 7.34 5.09 6.32
CA THR A 220 8.13 6.07 7.07
C THR A 220 7.42 7.43 7.03
N TYR A 221 8.00 8.46 7.62
CA TYR A 221 7.52 9.84 7.54
C TYR A 221 8.70 10.81 7.36
N THR A 222 8.45 12.00 6.82
CA THR A 222 9.40 13.12 6.78
C THR A 222 8.73 14.39 7.30
N PRO A 223 9.46 15.37 7.87
CA PRO A 223 8.86 16.65 8.21
C PRO A 223 8.30 17.36 6.97
N ASP A 224 7.03 17.74 7.03
CA ASP A 224 6.33 18.57 6.05
C ASP A 224 7.02 19.94 5.95
N ARG A 225 7.07 20.47 4.73
CA ARG A 225 7.66 21.77 4.39
C ARG A 225 6.73 22.69 3.63
N ASN A 226 5.59 22.20 3.17
CA ASN A 226 4.62 22.95 2.38
C ASN A 226 3.41 23.38 3.25
N GLY A 227 3.22 22.75 4.42
CA GLY A 227 2.18 23.06 5.39
C GLY A 227 0.79 22.56 4.98
N ASP A 228 0.70 21.59 4.08
CA ASP A 228 -0.56 20.96 3.67
C ASP A 228 -1.00 19.83 4.61
N GLU A 229 -0.08 19.33 5.45
CA GLU A 229 -0.37 18.34 6.47
C GLU A 229 -0.46 18.97 7.86
N ALA A 230 -1.57 18.69 8.56
CA ALA A 230 -1.87 19.30 9.85
C ALA A 230 -0.90 18.87 10.98
N ASP A 231 -0.19 17.75 10.82
CA ASP A 231 0.79 17.20 11.76
C ASP A 231 2.24 17.57 11.42
N ASN A 232 2.45 18.31 10.32
CA ASN A 232 3.73 18.63 9.73
C ASN A 232 4.60 17.38 9.42
N GLN A 233 4.01 16.25 9.02
CA GLN A 233 4.76 15.03 8.68
C GLN A 233 4.24 14.29 7.43
N ASP A 234 4.83 14.55 6.26
CA ASP A 234 4.53 13.78 5.04
C ASP A 234 4.72 12.26 5.25
N GLU A 235 3.63 11.51 5.11
CA GLU A 235 3.65 10.05 5.05
C GLU A 235 4.41 9.57 3.81
N ALA A 236 5.26 8.56 3.98
CA ALA A 236 6.03 8.05 2.86
C ALA A 236 6.13 6.53 2.81
N MET A 237 6.08 5.99 1.60
CA MET A 237 6.45 4.61 1.33
C MET A 237 7.97 4.45 1.37
N TYR A 238 8.50 3.47 2.10
CA TYR A 238 9.94 3.19 2.14
C TYR A 238 10.29 2.06 1.17
N VAL A 239 10.74 2.44 -0.02
CA VAL A 239 11.14 1.53 -1.09
C VAL A 239 12.65 1.21 -1.01
N TYR A 240 13.15 0.34 -1.88
CA TYR A 240 14.48 -0.26 -1.76
C TYR A 240 15.63 0.77 -1.64
N ASP A 241 15.51 1.89 -2.33
CA ASP A 241 16.53 2.96 -2.43
C ASP A 241 16.07 4.31 -1.85
N GLY A 242 15.01 4.34 -1.03
CA GLY A 242 14.59 5.52 -0.28
C GLY A 242 13.08 5.68 -0.14
N MET A 243 12.63 6.88 0.20
CA MET A 243 11.22 7.21 0.43
C MET A 243 10.51 7.70 -0.84
N ILE A 244 9.22 7.41 -0.99
CA ILE A 244 8.31 8.06 -1.93
C ILE A 244 7.24 8.73 -1.10
N LEU A 245 7.15 10.05 -1.19
CA LEU A 245 6.14 10.84 -0.47
C LEU A 245 4.76 10.59 -1.07
N ASP A 246 3.74 10.70 -0.24
CA ASP A 246 2.34 10.70 -0.65
C ASP A 246 2.04 11.78 -1.71
N ASP A 247 2.67 12.94 -1.63
CA ASP A 247 2.64 14.01 -2.63
C ASP A 247 3.13 13.54 -4.01
N GLU A 248 4.26 12.82 -4.05
CA GLU A 248 4.80 12.25 -5.28
C GLU A 248 3.84 11.21 -5.88
N LEU A 249 3.12 10.48 -5.02
CA LEU A 249 2.12 9.49 -5.46
C LEU A 249 0.86 10.19 -5.97
N SER A 250 0.38 11.20 -5.26
CA SER A 250 -0.78 12.02 -5.60
C SER A 250 -0.58 12.69 -6.96
N GLU A 251 0.59 13.29 -7.21
CA GLU A 251 0.94 13.88 -8.51
C GLU A 251 0.81 12.86 -9.66
N ILE A 252 1.29 11.63 -9.45
CA ILE A 252 1.18 10.56 -10.46
C ILE A 252 -0.28 10.14 -10.66
N LEU A 253 -1.05 10.00 -9.57
CA LEU A 253 -2.43 9.54 -9.59
C LEU A 253 -3.41 10.56 -10.16
N THR A 254 -3.10 11.86 -10.16
CA THR A 254 -3.93 12.89 -10.82
C THR A 254 -4.16 12.65 -12.31
N LYS A 255 -3.36 11.76 -12.94
CA LYS A 255 -3.47 11.37 -14.35
C LYS A 255 -4.62 10.40 -14.66
N CYS A 256 -5.28 9.83 -13.64
CA CYS A 256 -6.38 8.89 -13.84
C CYS A 256 -7.72 9.53 -14.30
#